data_AF-A0A447CUF3-F1
#
_entry.id   AF-A0A447CUF3-F1
#
_cell.length_a   1.000
_cell.length_b   1.000
_cell.length_c   1.000
_cell.angle_alpha   90.00
_cell.angle_beta   90.00
_cell.angle_gamma   90.00
#
_symmetry.space_group_name_H-M   'P 1'
#
loop_
_entity.id
_entity.type
_entity.pdbx_description
1 polymer ?
#
loop_
_entity_poly.entity_id
_entity_poly.type
_entity_poly.pdbx_seq_one_letter_code
_entity_poly.pdbx_strand_id
1 'polypeptide(L)'
;MTGGRQVAEGFFIPDGNEALRDDIPAVVELIERTARWVNPETFRRLPVWAPHTARGRPLYDAQWSRRYTNTRKATGVTADKFEGNVAALNALVAALDVASPKPKNWTVCHIWGYDDPSFAQQSSVVQDPRYFSCVANMVWLPTPLKGFTDTLPEIKAMLRVCAFHLYGWACEHPSVAEQATKVRSGWIPNGYPKSWPSPDNPGALPPGVAPFSLRIEREIAKRKQKIKTDLANAAFLHYPKDDVVGVLKYWNIDLG
;
A
#
# COMPACT_ATOMS: atom_id res chain seq x y z
N MET A 1 43.64 -20.80 -19.62
CA MET A 1 43.85 -19.55 -18.87
C MET A 1 42.51 -19.07 -18.34
N THR A 2 42.18 -19.47 -17.12
CA THR A 2 40.97 -19.06 -16.41
C THR A 2 41.26 -17.76 -15.69
N GLY A 3 40.70 -16.64 -16.18
CA GLY A 3 40.80 -15.34 -15.54
C GLY A 3 40.07 -15.35 -14.21
N GLY A 4 40.81 -15.61 -13.13
CA GLY A 4 40.34 -15.39 -11.77
C GLY A 4 40.06 -13.91 -11.58
N ARG A 5 38.80 -13.57 -11.29
CA ARG A 5 38.39 -12.22 -10.96
C ARG A 5 39.13 -11.82 -9.68
N GLN A 6 40.09 -10.93 -9.81
CA GLN A 6 40.83 -10.37 -8.68
C GLN A 6 39.82 -9.65 -7.77
N VAL A 7 39.56 -10.22 -6.60
CA VAL A 7 38.76 -9.57 -5.57
C VAL A 7 39.65 -8.46 -5.00
N ALA A 8 39.18 -7.21 -5.03
CA ALA A 8 39.97 -6.06 -4.59
C ALA A 8 40.47 -6.27 -3.15
N GLU A 9 41.77 -6.08 -2.91
CA GLU A 9 42.35 -6.10 -1.57
C GLU A 9 41.87 -4.88 -0.79
N GLY A 10 40.93 -5.10 0.14
CA GLY A 10 40.34 -4.05 0.98
C GLY A 10 39.51 -4.65 2.12
N PHE A 11 39.11 -3.81 3.08
CA PHE A 11 38.22 -4.21 4.17
C PHE A 11 36.84 -4.56 3.60
N PHE A 12 36.48 -5.84 3.64
CA PHE A 12 35.19 -6.32 3.15
C PHE A 12 34.08 -5.97 4.14
N ILE A 13 33.09 -5.21 3.66
CA ILE A 13 31.84 -4.94 4.38
C ILE A 13 30.75 -5.71 3.64
N PRO A 14 30.02 -6.63 4.32
CA PRO A 14 28.92 -7.35 3.69
C PRO A 14 27.79 -6.39 3.30
N ASP A 15 26.89 -6.85 2.43
CA ASP A 15 25.67 -6.10 2.14
C ASP A 15 24.88 -5.85 3.43
N GLY A 16 24.39 -4.62 3.60
CA GLY A 16 23.70 -4.23 4.82
C GLY A 16 22.40 -5.01 5.07
N ASN A 17 21.70 -5.43 4.01
CA ASN A 17 20.50 -6.27 4.17
C ASN A 17 20.87 -7.69 4.53
N GLU A 18 21.95 -8.25 3.96
CA GLU A 18 22.47 -9.57 4.36
C GLU A 18 22.83 -9.60 5.84
N ALA A 19 23.50 -8.55 6.35
CA ALA A 19 23.84 -8.42 7.76
C ALA A 19 22.61 -8.36 8.70
N LEU A 20 21.43 -7.98 8.18
CA LEU A 20 20.19 -7.84 8.95
C LEU A 20 19.25 -9.04 8.81
N ARG A 21 19.58 -10.06 8.01
CA ARG A 21 18.67 -11.19 7.76
C ARG A 21 18.41 -12.02 9.02
N ASP A 22 19.42 -12.19 9.87
CA ASP A 22 19.28 -12.94 11.12
C ASP A 22 18.35 -12.23 12.12
N ASP A 23 18.14 -10.92 11.97
CA ASP A 23 17.24 -10.10 12.80
C ASP A 23 15.79 -10.07 12.28
N ILE A 24 15.49 -10.70 11.14
CA ILE A 24 14.13 -10.76 10.60
C ILE A 24 13.10 -11.20 11.65
N PRO A 25 13.33 -12.24 12.49
CA PRO A 25 12.37 -12.62 13.52
C PRO A 25 12.03 -11.49 14.51
N ALA A 26 13.03 -10.72 14.96
CA ALA A 26 12.82 -9.61 15.88
C ALA A 26 12.07 -8.45 15.20
N VAL A 27 12.40 -8.15 13.95
CA VAL A 27 11.69 -7.13 13.17
C VAL A 27 10.23 -7.54 12.94
N VAL A 28 9.99 -8.81 12.63
CA VAL A 28 8.65 -9.36 12.42
C VAL A 28 7.81 -9.29 13.71
N GLU A 29 8.38 -9.59 14.88
CA GLU A 29 7.68 -9.41 16.17
C GLU A 29 7.27 -7.95 16.40
N LEU A 30 8.15 -7.00 16.08
CA LEU A 30 7.82 -5.57 16.16
C LEU A 30 6.68 -5.20 15.21
N ILE A 31 6.70 -5.70 13.98
CA ILE A 31 5.65 -5.48 12.98
C ILE A 31 4.33 -6.13 13.45
N GLU A 32 4.36 -7.36 13.92
CA GLU A 32 3.19 -8.09 14.45
C GLU A 32 2.45 -7.28 15.52
N ARG A 33 3.19 -6.70 16.47
CA ARG A 33 2.60 -5.91 17.56
C ARG A 33 2.11 -4.53 17.12
N THR A 34 2.74 -3.92 16.11
CA THR A 34 2.56 -2.50 15.80
C THR A 34 1.81 -2.22 14.49
N ALA A 35 1.71 -3.18 13.59
CA ALA A 35 0.94 -3.04 12.36
C ALA A 35 -0.53 -2.71 12.69
N ARG A 36 -1.13 -1.84 11.88
CA ARG A 36 -2.57 -1.61 11.90
C ARG A 36 -3.17 -2.00 10.56
N TRP A 37 -4.22 -2.80 10.67
CA TRP A 37 -4.92 -3.41 9.56
C TRP A 37 -6.35 -2.89 9.52
N VAL A 38 -6.87 -2.69 8.31
CA VAL A 38 -8.26 -2.31 8.10
C VAL A 38 -9.14 -3.52 8.37
N ASN A 39 -10.34 -3.29 8.91
CA ASN A 39 -11.28 -4.37 9.14
C ASN A 39 -11.69 -5.06 7.82
N PRO A 40 -11.81 -6.40 7.75
CA PRO A 40 -12.28 -7.10 6.56
C PRO A 40 -13.66 -6.65 6.05
N GLU A 41 -14.57 -6.26 6.95
CA GLU A 41 -15.87 -5.68 6.56
C GLU A 41 -15.71 -4.34 5.85
N THR A 42 -14.80 -3.48 6.33
CA THR A 42 -14.46 -2.21 5.67
C THR A 42 -13.96 -2.46 4.25
N PHE A 43 -13.05 -3.42 4.08
CA PHE A 43 -12.53 -3.81 2.76
C PHE A 43 -13.66 -4.31 1.84
N ARG A 44 -14.53 -5.21 2.32
CA ARG A 44 -15.66 -5.72 1.53
C ARG A 44 -16.62 -4.63 1.08
N ARG A 45 -16.87 -3.62 1.91
CA ARG A 45 -17.80 -2.53 1.59
C ARG A 45 -17.20 -1.45 0.68
N LEU A 46 -15.90 -1.21 0.78
CA LEU A 46 -15.16 -0.28 -0.06
C LEU A 46 -13.67 -0.65 -0.11
N PRO A 47 -13.24 -1.44 -1.11
CA PRO A 47 -11.85 -1.88 -1.19
C PRO A 47 -10.90 -0.74 -1.59
N VAL A 48 -11.33 0.15 -2.49
CA VAL A 48 -10.54 1.29 -3.00
C VAL A 48 -11.20 2.62 -2.64
N TRP A 49 -10.44 3.49 -1.98
CA TRP A 49 -10.98 4.73 -1.39
C TRP A 49 -10.66 6.01 -2.19
N ALA A 50 -9.73 5.95 -3.13
CA ALA A 50 -9.34 7.06 -4.00
C ALA A 50 -9.14 6.57 -5.44
N PRO A 51 -10.22 6.14 -6.13
CA PRO A 51 -10.12 5.54 -7.48
C PRO A 51 -9.66 6.54 -8.57
N HIS A 52 -9.69 7.84 -8.29
CA HIS A 52 -9.33 8.90 -9.23
C HIS A 52 -7.83 9.16 -9.31
N THR A 53 -7.02 8.57 -8.43
CA THR A 53 -5.59 8.88 -8.37
C THR A 53 -4.73 7.67 -8.07
N ALA A 54 -3.45 7.80 -8.37
CA ALA A 54 -2.38 6.81 -8.19
C ALA A 54 -1.04 7.54 -8.08
N ARG A 55 -0.01 6.88 -7.58
CA ARG A 55 1.34 7.46 -7.50
C ARG A 55 1.79 7.93 -8.88
N GLY A 56 2.38 9.11 -8.96
CA GLY A 56 2.86 9.72 -10.19
C GLY A 56 1.79 10.41 -11.02
N ARG A 57 0.51 10.39 -10.62
CA ARG A 57 -0.52 11.18 -11.32
C ARG A 57 -0.44 12.67 -10.97
N PRO A 58 -0.75 13.58 -11.91
CA PRO A 58 -0.77 15.02 -11.62
C PRO A 58 -1.77 15.36 -10.52
N LEU A 59 -1.40 16.29 -9.65
CA LEU A 59 -2.31 16.83 -8.64
C LEU A 59 -3.07 18.03 -9.21
N TYR A 60 -4.36 18.10 -8.94
CA TYR A 60 -5.25 19.19 -9.33
C TYR A 60 -5.85 19.86 -8.11
N ASP A 61 -6.30 21.10 -8.29
CA ASP A 61 -7.15 21.79 -7.33
C ASP A 61 -8.46 21.03 -7.06
N ALA A 62 -9.20 21.47 -6.04
CA ALA A 62 -10.44 20.81 -5.61
C ALA A 62 -11.52 20.81 -6.70
N GLN A 63 -11.43 21.73 -7.65
CA GLN A 63 -12.33 21.91 -8.78
C GLN A 63 -11.92 21.11 -10.02
N TRP A 64 -10.79 20.39 -9.99
CA TRP A 64 -10.24 19.66 -11.13
C TRP A 64 -10.06 20.55 -12.38
N SER A 65 -9.75 21.82 -12.15
CA SER A 65 -9.64 22.86 -13.17
C SER A 65 -8.18 23.21 -13.48
N ARG A 66 -7.31 23.17 -12.46
CA ARG A 66 -5.91 23.58 -12.59
C ARG A 66 -4.98 22.58 -11.91
N ARG A 67 -3.86 22.26 -12.57
CA ARG A 67 -2.77 21.49 -11.96
C ARG A 67 -2.05 22.30 -10.90
N TYR A 68 -1.71 21.63 -9.80
CA TYR A 68 -0.78 22.19 -8.82
C TYR A 68 0.64 22.17 -9.36
N THR A 69 1.36 23.26 -9.13
CA THR A 69 2.77 23.39 -9.47
C THR A 69 3.59 23.75 -8.23
N ASN A 70 4.90 23.55 -8.31
CA ASN A 70 5.86 23.98 -7.32
C ASN A 70 6.99 24.74 -8.01
N THR A 71 7.27 25.95 -7.55
CA THR A 71 8.40 26.75 -8.02
C THR A 71 9.57 26.57 -7.06
N ARG A 72 10.68 25.97 -7.54
CA ARG A 72 11.89 25.82 -6.74
C ARG A 72 12.51 27.20 -6.52
N LYS A 73 12.49 27.69 -5.27
CA LYS A 73 13.03 29.01 -4.91
C LYS A 73 14.46 29.26 -5.40
N ALA A 74 15.32 28.23 -5.38
CA ALA A 74 16.71 28.34 -5.76
C ALA A 74 16.93 28.51 -7.28
N THR A 75 16.05 27.95 -8.12
CA THR A 75 16.25 27.93 -9.58
C THR A 75 15.19 28.70 -10.35
N GLY A 76 14.11 29.13 -9.70
CA GLY A 76 12.94 29.74 -10.34
C GLY A 76 12.12 28.79 -11.21
N VAL A 77 12.57 27.53 -11.38
CA VAL A 77 11.90 26.54 -12.24
C VAL A 77 10.60 26.08 -11.58
N THR A 78 9.51 26.19 -12.33
CA THR A 78 8.19 25.69 -11.94
C THR A 78 7.97 24.32 -12.56
N ALA A 79 7.60 23.34 -11.73
CA ALA A 79 7.28 21.98 -12.15
C ALA A 79 5.92 21.54 -11.61
N ASP A 80 5.25 20.67 -12.35
CA ASP A 80 3.99 20.05 -11.91
C ASP A 80 4.20 19.24 -10.63
N LYS A 81 3.20 19.26 -9.73
CA LYS A 81 3.16 18.38 -8.57
C LYS A 81 2.45 17.09 -8.94
N PHE A 82 2.98 15.99 -8.41
CA PHE A 82 2.45 14.65 -8.62
C PHE A 82 2.12 13.98 -7.29
N GLU A 83 1.16 13.06 -7.33
CA GLU A 83 0.77 12.23 -6.21
C GLU A 83 1.94 11.35 -5.78
N GLY A 84 2.36 11.50 -4.52
CA GLY A 84 3.39 10.66 -3.90
C GLY A 84 2.76 9.45 -3.21
N ASN A 85 2.12 9.70 -2.06
CA ASN A 85 1.37 8.72 -1.26
C ASN A 85 0.30 9.37 -0.36
N VAL A 86 -0.04 10.64 -0.60
CA VAL A 86 -0.95 11.40 0.25
C VAL A 86 -2.36 10.83 0.18
N ALA A 87 -2.86 10.55 -1.02
CA ALA A 87 -4.19 9.94 -1.17
C ALA A 87 -4.27 8.51 -0.57
N ALA A 88 -3.22 7.68 -0.74
CA ALA A 88 -3.13 6.36 -0.11
C ALA A 88 -3.14 6.45 1.42
N LEU A 89 -2.36 7.37 2.00
CA LEU A 89 -2.33 7.61 3.45
C LEU A 89 -3.68 8.08 3.98
N ASN A 90 -4.31 9.04 3.29
CA ASN A 90 -5.62 9.57 3.69
C ASN A 90 -6.71 8.50 3.59
N ALA A 91 -6.66 7.66 2.55
CA ALA A 91 -7.53 6.49 2.40
C ALA A 91 -7.39 5.53 3.58
N LEU A 92 -6.16 5.14 3.92
CA LEU A 92 -5.89 4.18 4.99
C LEU A 92 -6.31 4.74 6.37
N VAL A 93 -5.97 5.99 6.67
CA VAL A 93 -6.33 6.67 7.93
C VAL A 93 -7.85 6.74 8.10
N ALA A 94 -8.58 7.06 7.02
CA ALA A 94 -10.04 7.09 7.03
C ALA A 94 -10.64 5.68 7.22
N ALA A 95 -10.10 4.67 6.52
CA ALA A 95 -10.55 3.28 6.63
C ALA A 95 -10.25 2.63 8.00
N LEU A 96 -9.30 3.19 8.76
CA LEU A 96 -8.94 2.77 10.11
C LEU A 96 -9.69 3.53 11.23
N ASP A 97 -10.55 4.51 10.90
CA ASP A 97 -11.22 5.39 11.88
C ASP A 97 -10.22 6.12 12.81
N VAL A 98 -9.05 6.50 12.28
CA VAL A 98 -8.02 7.16 13.08
C VAL A 98 -8.50 8.55 13.48
N ALA A 99 -8.52 8.81 14.78
CA ALA A 99 -8.89 10.10 15.33
C ALA A 99 -7.96 11.23 14.84
N SER A 100 -8.53 12.42 14.70
CA SER A 100 -7.76 13.64 14.48
C SER A 100 -7.34 14.27 15.83
N PRO A 101 -6.12 14.80 15.97
CA PRO A 101 -5.05 14.78 14.97
C PRO A 101 -4.44 13.38 14.82
N LYS A 102 -4.05 13.04 13.58
CA LYS A 102 -3.36 11.78 13.29
C LYS A 102 -2.07 11.67 14.13
N PRO A 103 -1.79 10.52 14.76
CA PRO A 103 -0.55 10.32 15.51
C PRO A 103 0.69 10.47 14.61
N LYS A 104 1.78 10.96 15.20
CA LYS A 104 3.08 11.16 14.55
C LYS A 104 3.80 9.81 14.35
N ASN A 105 4.76 9.77 13.43
CA ASN A 105 5.67 8.63 13.20
C ASN A 105 4.97 7.35 12.70
N TRP A 106 3.89 7.53 11.93
CA TRP A 106 3.23 6.44 11.23
C TRP A 106 3.20 6.68 9.73
N THR A 107 3.34 5.61 8.96
CA THR A 107 3.39 5.66 7.50
C THR A 107 2.60 4.53 6.88
N VAL A 108 2.07 4.79 5.69
CA VAL A 108 1.44 3.76 4.87
C VAL A 108 2.52 2.98 4.13
N CYS A 109 2.44 1.66 4.17
CA CYS A 109 3.25 0.76 3.37
C CYS A 109 2.36 -0.02 2.41
N HIS A 110 2.73 -0.02 1.13
CA HIS A 110 2.12 -0.88 0.11
C HIS A 110 2.82 -2.23 0.11
N ILE A 111 2.05 -3.30 0.28
CA ILE A 111 2.61 -4.66 0.43
C ILE A 111 2.79 -5.36 -0.93
N TRP A 112 2.07 -4.92 -1.97
CA TRP A 112 2.27 -5.35 -3.35
C TRP A 112 3.05 -4.29 -4.13
N GLY A 113 4.16 -4.71 -4.72
CA GLY A 113 5.15 -3.86 -5.40
C GLY A 113 6.47 -4.62 -5.56
N TYR A 114 7.52 -3.95 -6.07
CA TYR A 114 8.81 -4.62 -6.32
C TYR A 114 9.41 -5.21 -5.04
N ASP A 115 9.96 -6.40 -5.22
CA ASP A 115 10.96 -7.06 -4.37
C ASP A 115 12.34 -6.87 -5.04
N ASP A 116 12.63 -5.65 -5.53
CA ASP A 116 13.87 -5.36 -6.26
C ASP A 116 14.95 -4.92 -5.26
N PRO A 117 15.98 -5.75 -5.00
CA PRO A 117 17.06 -5.41 -4.08
C PRO A 117 17.91 -4.23 -4.56
N SER A 118 17.83 -3.86 -5.85
CA SER A 118 18.58 -2.77 -6.45
C SER A 118 17.90 -1.40 -6.34
N PHE A 119 16.65 -1.35 -5.87
CA PHE A 119 15.83 -0.13 -5.80
C PHE A 119 15.68 0.63 -7.12
N ALA A 120 15.98 0.00 -8.26
CA ALA A 120 16.11 0.68 -9.55
C ALA A 120 14.75 0.97 -10.20
N GLN A 121 13.70 0.22 -9.84
CA GLN A 121 12.40 0.30 -10.50
C GLN A 121 11.31 0.96 -9.63
N GLN A 122 10.50 1.83 -10.25
CA GLN A 122 9.29 2.37 -9.64
C GLN A 122 8.17 1.34 -9.68
N SER A 123 7.56 1.00 -8.54
CA SER A 123 6.43 0.06 -8.47
C SER A 123 5.26 0.46 -9.37
N SER A 124 5.03 -0.34 -10.41
CA SER A 124 3.88 -0.19 -11.32
C SER A 124 2.54 -0.43 -10.61
N VAL A 125 2.53 -1.25 -9.55
CA VAL A 125 1.34 -1.52 -8.74
C VAL A 125 0.78 -0.24 -8.10
N VAL A 126 1.65 0.63 -7.58
CA VAL A 126 1.21 1.90 -6.94
C VAL A 126 0.88 3.00 -7.96
N GLN A 127 1.22 2.80 -9.23
CA GLN A 127 0.82 3.68 -10.34
C GLN A 127 -0.53 3.27 -10.93
N ASP A 128 -1.05 2.10 -10.57
CA ASP A 128 -2.36 1.62 -10.97
C ASP A 128 -3.43 2.03 -9.93
N PRO A 129 -4.45 2.82 -10.32
CA PRO A 129 -5.49 3.29 -9.41
C PRO A 129 -6.33 2.14 -8.81
N ARG A 130 -6.36 0.96 -9.45
CA ARG A 130 -7.04 -0.22 -8.90
C ARG A 130 -6.40 -0.71 -7.62
N TYR A 131 -5.09 -0.53 -7.45
CA TYR A 131 -4.32 -1.09 -6.33
C TYR A 131 -3.72 -0.03 -5.41
N PHE A 132 -3.57 1.22 -5.88
CA PHE A 132 -2.89 2.27 -5.14
C PHE A 132 -3.55 2.64 -3.80
N SER A 133 -4.88 2.79 -3.78
CA SER A 133 -5.63 3.08 -2.55
C SER A 133 -6.49 1.91 -2.09
N CYS A 134 -6.11 0.69 -2.51
CA CYS A 134 -6.70 -0.55 -2.04
C CYS A 134 -6.26 -0.82 -0.59
N VAL A 135 -7.21 -0.91 0.33
CA VAL A 135 -6.89 -1.10 1.76
C VAL A 135 -6.29 -2.47 2.05
N ALA A 136 -6.58 -3.49 1.24
CA ALA A 136 -5.95 -4.80 1.32
C ALA A 136 -4.50 -4.82 0.78
N ASN A 137 -4.09 -3.76 0.06
CA ASN A 137 -2.71 -3.56 -0.37
C ASN A 137 -1.93 -2.66 0.60
N MET A 138 -2.52 -2.23 1.72
CA MET A 138 -1.90 -1.25 2.61
C MET A 138 -1.89 -1.72 4.06
N VAL A 139 -0.78 -1.44 4.74
CA VAL A 139 -0.65 -1.59 6.19
C VAL A 139 -0.11 -0.29 6.77
N TRP A 140 -0.59 0.09 7.96
CA TRP A 140 -0.07 1.27 8.66
C TRP A 140 0.97 0.83 9.67
N LEU A 141 2.18 1.39 9.56
CA LEU A 141 3.33 0.97 10.35
C LEU A 141 4.00 2.17 11.02
N PRO A 142 4.67 1.97 12.16
CA PRO A 142 5.67 2.91 12.64
C PRO A 142 6.69 3.22 11.55
N THR A 143 6.98 4.50 11.32
CA THR A 143 7.85 4.96 10.22
C THR A 143 9.20 4.23 10.15
N PRO A 144 9.91 3.94 11.27
CA PRO A 144 11.17 3.19 11.22
C PRO A 144 11.04 1.79 10.63
N LEU A 145 9.91 1.10 10.87
CA LEU A 145 9.70 -0.27 10.40
C LEU A 145 9.44 -0.35 8.90
N LYS A 146 9.05 0.76 8.27
CA LYS A 146 8.85 0.81 6.82
C LYS A 146 10.13 0.46 6.05
N GLY A 147 11.30 0.87 6.53
CA GLY A 147 12.57 0.57 5.87
C GLY A 147 12.72 -0.93 5.60
N PHE A 148 12.47 -1.76 6.61
CA PHE A 148 12.52 -3.21 6.48
C PHE A 148 11.49 -3.77 5.50
N THR A 149 10.28 -3.21 5.43
CA THR A 149 9.30 -3.66 4.44
C THR A 149 9.67 -3.31 3.00
N ASP A 150 10.47 -2.25 2.81
CA ASP A 150 10.94 -1.84 1.50
C ASP A 150 12.20 -2.63 1.08
N THR A 151 13.07 -2.99 2.03
CA THR A 151 14.39 -3.58 1.74
C THR A 151 14.51 -5.10 1.95
N LEU A 152 13.66 -5.73 2.78
CA LEU A 152 13.67 -7.17 3.07
C LEU A 152 12.43 -7.86 2.49
N PRO A 153 12.55 -8.55 1.34
CA PRO A 153 11.43 -9.21 0.66
C PRO A 153 10.67 -10.22 1.53
N GLU A 154 11.37 -10.89 2.45
CA GLU A 154 10.81 -11.87 3.38
C GLU A 154 9.70 -11.25 4.24
N ILE A 155 9.92 -10.05 4.75
CA ILE A 155 8.94 -9.33 5.57
C ILE A 155 7.72 -8.95 4.72
N LYS A 156 7.94 -8.43 3.52
CA LYS A 156 6.84 -8.09 2.61
C LYS A 156 6.04 -9.34 2.22
N ALA A 157 6.69 -10.49 2.06
CA ALA A 157 6.03 -11.76 1.80
C ALA A 157 5.12 -12.19 2.96
N MET A 158 5.58 -12.08 4.22
CA MET A 158 4.73 -12.35 5.39
C MET A 158 3.52 -11.41 5.44
N LEU A 159 3.71 -10.12 5.16
CA LEU A 159 2.61 -9.16 5.11
C LEU A 159 1.58 -9.49 4.01
N ARG A 160 2.03 -9.93 2.82
CA ARG A 160 1.15 -10.36 1.72
C ARG A 160 0.33 -11.59 2.11
N VAL A 161 0.93 -12.57 2.77
CA VAL A 161 0.24 -13.76 3.26
C VAL A 161 -0.79 -13.40 4.34
N CYS A 162 -0.43 -12.55 5.29
CA CYS A 162 -1.35 -12.01 6.29
C CYS A 162 -2.54 -11.29 5.65
N ALA A 163 -2.29 -10.38 4.70
CA ALA A 163 -3.35 -9.69 3.97
C ALA A 163 -4.25 -10.65 3.17
N PHE A 164 -3.67 -11.67 2.53
CA PHE A 164 -4.43 -12.66 1.78
C PHE A 164 -5.38 -13.44 2.68
N HIS A 165 -4.93 -13.95 3.83
CA HIS A 165 -5.81 -14.68 4.73
C HIS A 165 -6.78 -13.76 5.47
N LEU A 166 -6.44 -12.48 5.69
CA LEU A 166 -7.33 -11.51 6.31
C LEU A 166 -8.47 -11.05 5.38
N TYR A 167 -8.16 -10.81 4.10
CA TYR A 167 -9.09 -10.19 3.15
C TYR A 167 -9.61 -11.14 2.07
N GLY A 168 -9.03 -12.34 1.95
CA GLY A 168 -9.32 -13.26 0.84
C GLY A 168 -8.84 -12.75 -0.52
N TRP A 169 -7.89 -11.80 -0.54
CA TRP A 169 -7.47 -11.10 -1.76
C TRP A 169 -5.95 -11.07 -1.92
N ALA A 170 -5.49 -11.31 -3.15
CA ALA A 170 -4.11 -11.10 -3.57
C ALA A 170 -4.09 -10.28 -4.85
N CYS A 171 -3.05 -9.46 -5.04
CA CYS A 171 -2.97 -8.53 -6.17
C CYS A 171 -2.99 -9.27 -7.52
N GLU A 172 -3.66 -8.66 -8.50
CA GLU A 172 -3.80 -9.19 -9.86
C GLU A 172 -2.98 -8.38 -10.88
N HIS A 173 -2.18 -7.42 -10.41
CA HIS A 173 -1.28 -6.68 -11.29
C HIS A 173 -0.22 -7.64 -11.90
N PRO A 174 0.00 -7.62 -13.23
CA PRO A 174 0.89 -8.58 -13.89
C PRO A 174 2.32 -8.61 -13.33
N SER A 175 2.84 -7.46 -12.88
CA SER A 175 4.21 -7.37 -12.34
C SER A 175 4.44 -8.12 -11.02
N VAL A 176 3.38 -8.58 -10.35
CA VAL A 176 3.47 -9.35 -9.10
C VAL A 176 2.73 -10.70 -9.17
N ALA A 177 2.48 -11.19 -10.39
CA ALA A 177 1.70 -12.40 -10.62
C ALA A 177 2.30 -13.66 -9.98
N GLU A 178 3.63 -13.78 -9.97
CA GLU A 178 4.33 -14.90 -9.34
C GLU A 178 4.13 -14.91 -7.81
N GLN A 179 4.36 -13.77 -7.17
CA GLN A 179 4.16 -13.60 -5.72
C GLN A 179 2.70 -13.87 -5.35
N ALA A 180 1.76 -13.35 -6.14
CA ALA A 180 0.34 -13.56 -5.91
C ALA A 180 -0.07 -15.03 -6.07
N THR A 181 0.48 -15.73 -7.06
CA THR A 181 0.26 -17.17 -7.26
C THR A 181 0.81 -17.98 -6.10
N LYS A 182 2.02 -17.64 -5.63
CA LYS A 182 2.65 -18.29 -4.47
C LYS A 182 1.82 -18.13 -3.20
N VAL A 183 1.32 -16.92 -2.93
CA VAL A 183 0.44 -16.67 -1.78
C VAL A 183 -0.86 -17.47 -1.89
N ARG A 184 -1.48 -17.51 -3.09
CA ARG A 184 -2.72 -18.27 -3.34
C ARG A 184 -2.55 -19.78 -3.21
N SER A 185 -1.34 -20.32 -3.37
CA SER A 185 -1.12 -21.78 -3.24
C SER A 185 -1.10 -22.26 -1.79
N GLY A 186 -1.32 -21.38 -0.81
CA GLY A 186 -1.26 -21.70 0.62
C GLY A 186 0.15 -21.70 1.21
N TRP A 187 1.12 -21.12 0.48
CA TRP A 187 2.49 -21.00 0.98
C TRP A 187 2.56 -20.07 2.21
N ILE A 188 3.22 -20.56 3.27
CA ILE A 188 3.54 -19.79 4.47
C ILE A 188 5.07 -19.58 4.54
N PRO A 189 5.56 -18.33 4.65
CA PRO A 189 6.99 -18.04 4.82
C PRO A 189 7.53 -18.56 6.15
N ASN A 190 8.82 -18.89 6.20
CA ASN A 190 9.50 -19.22 7.45
C ASN A 190 9.45 -18.04 8.42
N GLY A 191 9.19 -18.30 9.71
CA GLY A 191 9.08 -17.25 10.73
C GLY A 191 7.76 -16.46 10.68
N TYR A 192 6.78 -16.92 9.90
CA TYR A 192 5.45 -16.32 9.89
C TYR A 192 4.82 -16.29 11.29
N PRO A 193 4.31 -15.13 11.76
CA PRO A 193 3.72 -15.02 13.09
C PRO A 193 2.54 -15.95 13.31
N LYS A 194 2.57 -16.71 14.41
CA LYS A 194 1.49 -17.66 14.76
C LYS A 194 0.17 -16.96 15.10
N SER A 195 0.20 -15.69 15.52
CA SER A 195 -1.02 -14.93 15.81
C SER A 195 -1.73 -14.41 14.56
N TRP A 196 -1.04 -14.39 13.42
CA TRP A 196 -1.59 -13.93 12.17
C TRP A 196 -2.45 -15.02 11.49
N PRO A 197 -3.43 -14.61 10.65
CA PRO A 197 -4.31 -15.56 9.98
C PRO A 197 -3.56 -16.44 8.98
N SER A 198 -3.85 -17.73 9.01
CA SER A 198 -3.24 -18.74 8.14
C SER A 198 -4.25 -19.85 7.83
N PRO A 199 -3.93 -20.81 6.95
CA PRO A 199 -4.77 -21.99 6.73
C PRO A 199 -5.02 -22.80 8.02
N ASP A 200 -4.04 -22.83 8.91
CA ASP A 200 -4.10 -23.56 10.20
C ASP A 200 -4.79 -22.74 11.31
N ASN A 201 -4.98 -21.43 11.09
CA ASN A 201 -5.66 -20.53 12.02
C ASN A 201 -6.66 -19.63 11.26
N PRO A 202 -7.68 -20.24 10.62
CA PRO A 202 -8.61 -19.51 9.78
C PRO A 202 -9.48 -18.57 10.62
N GLY A 203 -9.68 -17.34 10.13
CA GLY A 203 -10.51 -16.34 10.80
C GLY A 203 -9.85 -15.62 11.98
N ALA A 204 -8.59 -15.94 12.30
CA ALA A 204 -7.83 -15.12 13.24
C ALA A 204 -7.68 -13.69 12.71
N LEU A 205 -7.72 -12.73 13.62
CA LEU A 205 -7.44 -11.33 13.28
C LEU A 205 -6.02 -11.02 13.76
N PRO A 206 -5.13 -10.55 12.87
CA PRO A 206 -3.81 -10.13 13.30
C PRO A 206 -3.96 -9.00 14.33
N PRO A 207 -3.03 -8.88 15.30
CA PRO A 207 -3.06 -7.78 16.24
C PRO A 207 -3.14 -6.43 15.52
N GLY A 208 -3.95 -5.52 16.04
CA GLY A 208 -4.10 -4.18 15.47
C GLY A 208 -5.08 -4.04 14.31
N VAL A 209 -5.92 -5.05 14.01
CA VAL A 209 -7.11 -4.85 13.18
C VAL A 209 -8.04 -3.83 13.83
N ALA A 210 -8.39 -2.77 13.09
CA ALA A 210 -9.35 -1.77 13.55
C ALA A 210 -10.76 -2.35 13.66
N PRO A 211 -11.58 -1.90 14.62
CA PRO A 211 -12.98 -2.31 14.70
C PRO A 211 -13.78 -1.75 13.53
N PHE A 212 -14.80 -2.49 13.09
CA PHE A 212 -15.82 -1.95 12.20
C PHE A 212 -16.86 -1.19 13.01
N SER A 213 -16.88 0.14 12.90
CA SER A 213 -17.73 1.02 13.69
C SER A 213 -18.78 1.74 12.84
N LEU A 214 -19.81 2.30 13.47
CA LEU A 214 -20.78 3.19 12.80
C LEU A 214 -20.11 4.41 12.16
N ARG A 215 -18.95 4.86 12.67
CA ARG A 215 -18.19 5.95 12.04
C ARG A 215 -17.57 5.52 10.72
N ILE A 216 -17.04 4.30 10.65
CA ILE A 216 -16.57 3.69 9.40
C ILE A 216 -17.71 3.57 8.39
N GLU A 217 -18.89 3.09 8.80
CA GLU A 217 -20.04 3.00 7.90
C GLU A 217 -20.41 4.35 7.29
N ARG A 218 -20.44 5.41 8.11
CA ARG A 218 -20.71 6.77 7.66
C ARG A 218 -19.61 7.29 6.73
N GLU A 219 -18.35 7.02 7.04
CA GLU A 219 -17.24 7.49 6.20
C GLU A 219 -17.19 6.74 4.86
N ILE A 220 -17.54 5.45 4.82
CA ILE A 220 -17.74 4.71 3.57
C ILE A 220 -18.86 5.33 2.74
N ALA A 221 -20.03 5.58 3.34
CA ALA A 221 -21.17 6.19 2.65
C ALA A 221 -20.81 7.57 2.09
N LYS A 222 -20.17 8.41 2.90
CA LYS A 222 -19.65 9.72 2.51
C LYS A 222 -18.66 9.61 1.35
N ARG A 223 -17.75 8.62 1.38
CA ARG A 223 -16.77 8.41 0.31
C ARG A 223 -17.43 7.99 -0.98
N LYS A 224 -18.37 7.03 -0.95
CA LYS A 224 -19.15 6.61 -2.11
C LYS A 224 -19.94 7.78 -2.70
N GLN A 225 -20.62 8.55 -1.86
CA GLN A 225 -21.34 9.75 -2.29
C GLN A 225 -20.41 10.78 -2.94
N LYS A 226 -19.21 11.00 -2.40
CA LYS A 226 -18.23 11.91 -3.01
C LYS A 226 -17.81 11.44 -4.40
N ILE A 227 -17.51 10.15 -4.56
CA ILE A 227 -17.16 9.55 -5.86
C ILE A 227 -18.32 9.74 -6.85
N LYS A 228 -19.56 9.46 -6.43
CA LYS A 228 -20.78 9.63 -7.22
C LYS A 228 -20.95 11.08 -7.69
N THR A 229 -20.83 12.04 -6.77
CA THR A 229 -20.92 13.47 -7.08
C THR A 229 -19.82 13.92 -8.04
N ASP A 230 -18.57 13.47 -7.85
CA ASP A 230 -17.45 13.85 -8.71
C ASP A 230 -17.60 13.32 -10.14
N LEU A 231 -18.08 12.07 -10.30
CA LEU A 231 -18.39 11.49 -11.60
C LEU A 231 -19.48 12.28 -12.34
N ALA A 232 -20.54 12.67 -11.62
CA ALA A 232 -21.66 13.44 -12.16
C ALA A 232 -21.29 14.91 -12.47
N ASN A 233 -20.20 15.44 -11.90
CA ASN A 233 -19.86 16.84 -12.05
C ASN A 233 -19.32 17.13 -13.45
N ALA A 234 -20.09 17.87 -14.27
CA ALA A 234 -19.69 18.27 -15.62
C ALA A 234 -18.62 19.37 -15.64
N ALA A 235 -18.45 20.13 -14.55
CA ALA A 235 -17.46 21.20 -14.46
C ALA A 235 -16.04 20.70 -14.19
N PHE A 236 -15.89 19.43 -13.79
CA PHE A 236 -14.57 18.84 -13.55
C PHE A 236 -13.90 18.45 -14.87
N LEU A 237 -13.08 19.36 -15.39
CA LEU A 237 -12.42 19.23 -16.70
C LEU A 237 -11.35 18.12 -16.73
N HIS A 238 -10.65 17.91 -15.60
CA HIS A 238 -9.52 16.98 -15.53
C HIS A 238 -9.75 15.78 -14.60
N TYR A 239 -10.98 15.59 -14.11
CA TYR A 239 -11.31 14.41 -13.31
C TYR A 239 -11.28 13.16 -14.20
N PRO A 240 -10.50 12.12 -13.85
CA PRO A 240 -10.33 10.95 -14.71
C PRO A 240 -11.53 10.01 -14.59
N LYS A 241 -12.66 10.42 -15.18
CA LYS A 241 -13.95 9.71 -15.08
C LYS A 241 -13.84 8.27 -15.55
N ASP A 242 -13.21 8.04 -16.69
CA ASP A 242 -13.10 6.71 -17.29
C ASP A 242 -12.28 5.76 -16.40
N ASP A 243 -11.17 6.24 -15.84
CA ASP A 243 -10.36 5.47 -14.90
C ASP A 243 -11.16 5.13 -13.64
N VAL A 244 -11.87 6.11 -13.08
CA VAL A 244 -12.70 5.90 -11.88
C VAL A 244 -13.76 4.84 -12.16
N VAL A 245 -14.49 4.95 -13.27
CA VAL A 245 -15.48 3.94 -13.69
C VAL A 245 -14.83 2.58 -13.89
N GLY A 246 -13.65 2.53 -14.51
CA GLY A 246 -12.87 1.30 -14.68
C GLY A 246 -12.49 0.64 -13.35
N VAL A 247 -12.05 1.42 -12.37
CA VAL A 247 -11.74 0.93 -11.01
C VAL A 247 -12.98 0.42 -10.29
N LEU A 248 -14.09 1.17 -10.36
CA LEU A 248 -15.37 0.76 -9.74
C LEU A 248 -15.87 -0.56 -10.33
N LYS A 249 -15.80 -0.71 -11.67
CA LYS A 249 -16.16 -1.95 -12.37
C LYS A 249 -15.25 -3.10 -11.97
N TYR A 250 -13.93 -2.88 -11.93
CA TYR A 250 -12.97 -3.92 -11.56
C TYR A 250 -13.23 -4.47 -10.15
N TRP A 251 -13.56 -3.61 -9.19
CA TRP A 251 -13.85 -4.01 -7.81
C TRP A 251 -15.32 -4.31 -7.50
N ASN A 252 -16.20 -4.26 -8.52
CA ASN A 252 -17.64 -4.38 -8.35
C ASN A 252 -18.21 -3.46 -7.25
N ILE A 253 -17.75 -2.21 -7.21
CA ILE A 253 -18.18 -1.22 -6.22
C ILE A 253 -19.49 -0.59 -6.67
N ASP A 254 -20.55 -0.89 -5.93
CA ASP A 254 -21.79 -0.12 -5.96
C ASP A 254 -21.65 1.15 -5.11
N LEU A 255 -22.01 2.31 -5.68
CA LEU A 255 -21.97 3.60 -5.02
C LEU A 255 -23.24 3.90 -4.20
N GLY A 256 -24.26 3.04 -4.27
CA GLY A 256 -25.56 3.25 -3.62
C GLY A 256 -26.47 4.19 -4.40
#